data_AF-A0A968TN49-F1
#
_entry.id   AF-A0A968TN49-F1
#
_cell.length_a   1.000
_cell.length_b   1.000
_cell.length_c   1.000
_cell.angle_alpha   90.00
_cell.angle_beta   90.00
_cell.angle_gamma   90.00
#
_symmetry.space_group_name_H-M   'P 1'
#
loop_
_entity.id
_entity.type
_entity.pdbx_description
1 polymer ?
#
loop_
_entity_poly.entity_id
_entity_poly.type
_entity_poly.pdbx_seq_one_letter_code
_entity_poly.pdbx_strand_id
1 'polypeptide(L)'
;MATATKASASSLSAFVAGSLDLTFGTGGKVLTNFYGYGSRFRDIGYDVVLQPDGKLVVAGRVASTWINADFGLVRYNSDGSIDTTFGWGGTVITDFDSGGSTAYSIALQPIGKLVVAGNAGQFA
;
A
#
# COMPACT_ATOMS: atom_id res chain seq x y z
N MET A 1 -27.96 -45.92 -19.40
CA MET A 1 -26.86 -45.45 -18.53
C MET A 1 -26.46 -44.07 -19.00
N ALA A 2 -26.92 -43.01 -18.32
CA ALA A 2 -26.50 -41.65 -18.59
C ALA A 2 -25.68 -41.18 -17.39
N THR A 3 -24.38 -40.99 -17.62
CA THR A 3 -23.41 -40.54 -16.64
C THR A 3 -23.61 -39.05 -16.41
N ALA A 4 -24.13 -38.66 -15.25
CA ALA A 4 -24.17 -37.26 -14.85
C ALA A 4 -22.77 -36.85 -14.37
N THR A 5 -22.08 -36.08 -15.20
CA THR A 5 -20.81 -35.44 -14.86
C THR A 5 -21.06 -34.44 -13.73
N LYS A 6 -20.56 -34.76 -12.53
CA LYS A 6 -20.56 -33.84 -11.39
C LYS A 6 -19.54 -32.75 -11.71
N ALA A 7 -20.00 -31.56 -12.08
CA ALA A 7 -19.15 -30.38 -12.14
C ALA A 7 -18.55 -30.15 -10.75
N SER A 8 -17.22 -30.21 -10.64
CA SER A 8 -16.51 -29.81 -9.44
C SER A 8 -16.74 -28.32 -9.24
N ALA A 9 -17.47 -27.95 -8.20
CA ALA A 9 -17.45 -26.59 -7.70
C ALA A 9 -15.99 -26.31 -7.28
N SER A 10 -15.27 -25.50 -8.07
CA SER A 10 -14.16 -24.75 -7.53
C SER A 10 -14.75 -23.95 -6.38
N SER A 11 -14.25 -24.19 -5.18
CA SER A 11 -14.78 -23.54 -3.99
C SER A 11 -14.54 -22.04 -4.14
N LEU A 12 -15.58 -21.31 -4.57
CA LEU A 12 -15.66 -19.88 -4.31
C LEU A 12 -15.52 -19.77 -2.79
N SER A 13 -14.38 -19.25 -2.34
CA SER A 13 -14.24 -18.76 -0.98
C SER A 13 -15.37 -17.77 -0.79
N ALA A 14 -16.44 -18.17 -0.11
CA ALA A 14 -17.54 -17.29 0.20
C ALA A 14 -16.95 -16.12 0.99
N PHE A 15 -17.07 -14.90 0.45
CA PHE A 15 -16.64 -13.69 1.13
C PHE A 15 -17.52 -13.55 2.38
N VAL A 16 -16.99 -13.95 3.53
CA VAL A 16 -17.67 -13.75 4.81
C VAL A 16 -17.29 -12.36 5.28
N ALA A 17 -18.27 -11.54 5.66
CA ALA A 17 -17.99 -10.22 6.21
C ALA A 17 -17.03 -10.34 7.41
N GLY A 18 -15.94 -9.57 7.39
CA GLY A 18 -14.87 -9.65 8.40
C GLY A 18 -13.80 -10.71 8.12
N SER A 19 -13.96 -11.56 7.11
CA SER A 19 -12.87 -12.42 6.62
C SER A 19 -11.88 -11.61 5.77
N LEU A 20 -10.63 -12.07 5.77
CA LEU A 20 -9.60 -11.48 4.92
C LEU A 20 -9.91 -11.78 3.45
N ASP A 21 -9.79 -10.78 2.59
CA ASP A 21 -9.85 -11.00 1.14
C ASP A 21 -8.57 -11.71 0.68
N LEU A 22 -8.65 -13.02 0.46
CA LEU A 22 -7.50 -13.81 0.04
C LEU A 22 -7.06 -13.55 -1.40
N THR A 23 -7.85 -12.81 -2.19
CA THR A 23 -7.49 -12.41 -3.55
C THR A 23 -6.59 -11.18 -3.59
N PHE A 24 -6.43 -10.48 -2.45
CA PHE A 24 -5.55 -9.34 -2.33
C PHE A 24 -4.11 -9.78 -1.98
N GLY A 25 -3.18 -9.66 -2.94
CA GLY A 25 -1.79 -10.05 -2.75
C GLY A 25 -1.62 -11.53 -2.38
N THR A 26 -0.73 -11.83 -1.44
CA THR A 26 -0.43 -13.20 -1.01
C THR A 26 -1.04 -13.48 0.35
N GLY A 27 -2.03 -14.37 0.39
CA GLY A 27 -2.74 -14.69 1.63
C GLY A 27 -3.49 -13.50 2.23
N GLY A 28 -3.98 -12.60 1.37
CA GLY A 28 -4.72 -11.40 1.75
C GLY A 28 -3.87 -10.25 2.27
N LYS A 29 -2.57 -10.25 1.98
CA LYS A 29 -1.60 -9.26 2.45
C LYS A 29 -0.59 -8.92 1.38
N VAL A 30 -0.03 -7.72 1.47
CA VAL A 30 1.09 -7.26 0.65
C VAL A 30 2.20 -6.79 1.58
N LEU A 31 3.43 -7.19 1.28
CA LEU A 31 4.63 -6.66 1.93
C LEU A 31 5.43 -5.91 0.88
N THR A 32 5.65 -4.62 1.12
CA THR A 32 6.44 -3.75 0.24
C THR A 32 7.71 -3.35 0.93
N ASN A 33 8.81 -3.44 0.19
CA ASN A 33 10.15 -3.08 0.63
C ASN A 33 10.62 -1.92 -0.24
N PHE A 34 10.72 -0.72 0.33
CA PHE A 34 11.02 0.48 -0.44
C PHE A 34 12.51 0.58 -0.79
N TYR A 35 13.40 0.33 0.17
CA TYR A 35 14.86 0.50 -0.01
C TYR A 35 15.64 -0.81 -0.18
N GLY A 36 14.96 -1.96 -0.23
CA GLY A 36 15.64 -3.24 -0.35
C GLY A 36 16.27 -3.77 0.95
N TYR A 37 16.18 -3.02 2.06
CA TYR A 37 16.77 -3.41 3.34
C TYR A 37 16.06 -4.57 4.05
N GLY A 38 14.88 -4.95 3.56
CA GLY A 38 14.07 -6.02 4.15
C GLY A 38 13.58 -5.62 5.54
N SER A 39 13.40 -6.59 6.44
CA SER A 39 12.86 -6.35 7.79
C SER A 39 13.80 -5.63 8.75
N ARG A 40 14.95 -5.13 8.28
CA ARG A 40 15.96 -4.45 9.11
C ARG A 40 15.50 -3.08 9.58
N PHE A 41 14.64 -2.42 8.81
CA PHE A 41 14.05 -1.15 9.19
C PHE A 41 12.52 -1.23 9.13
N ARG A 42 11.84 -0.35 9.87
CA ARG A 42 10.38 -0.37 10.01
C ARG A 42 9.73 0.67 9.12
N ASP A 43 9.30 0.21 7.94
CA ASP A 43 8.33 0.92 7.10
C ASP A 43 6.94 0.74 7.72
N ILE A 44 6.17 1.82 7.81
CA ILE A 44 4.85 1.82 8.46
C ILE A 44 3.89 2.61 7.58
N GLY A 45 2.83 1.97 7.10
CA GLY A 45 1.67 2.67 6.54
C GLY A 45 0.76 3.18 7.65
N TYR A 46 0.42 4.47 7.60
CA TYR A 46 -0.43 5.12 8.60
C TYR A 46 -1.86 5.36 8.11
N ASP A 47 -2.03 5.60 6.82
CA ASP A 47 -3.34 5.92 6.24
C ASP A 47 -3.44 5.42 4.79
N VAL A 48 -4.65 5.23 4.29
CA VAL A 48 -4.94 4.68 2.95
C VAL A 48 -6.16 5.34 2.32
N VAL A 49 -6.09 5.59 1.02
CA VAL A 49 -7.23 6.06 0.22
C VAL A 49 -7.50 5.15 -0.96
N LEU A 50 -8.78 4.98 -1.28
CA LEU A 50 -9.26 4.34 -2.51
C LEU A 50 -9.47 5.40 -3.59
N GLN A 51 -8.81 5.23 -4.73
CA GLN A 51 -9.00 6.05 -5.93
C GLN A 51 -10.22 5.58 -6.75
N PRO A 52 -10.82 6.43 -7.60
CA PRO A 52 -12.02 6.08 -8.36
C PRO A 52 -11.81 4.94 -9.38
N ASP A 53 -10.56 4.66 -9.77
CA ASP A 53 -10.18 3.55 -10.66
C ASP A 53 -9.97 2.23 -9.90
N GLY A 54 -10.25 2.18 -8.60
CA GLY A 54 -10.10 0.99 -7.76
C GLY A 54 -8.70 0.79 -7.18
N LYS A 55 -7.75 1.69 -7.46
CA LYS A 55 -6.40 1.61 -6.89
C LYS A 55 -6.35 2.15 -5.47
N LEU A 56 -5.45 1.61 -4.67
CA LEU A 56 -5.24 2.02 -3.28
C LEU A 56 -3.92 2.76 -3.16
N VAL A 57 -3.89 3.89 -2.46
CA VAL A 57 -2.64 4.58 -2.12
C VAL A 57 -2.47 4.59 -0.62
N VAL A 58 -1.38 3.97 -0.15
CA VAL A 58 -0.99 3.97 1.25
C VAL A 58 0.05 5.05 1.46
N ALA A 59 -0.12 5.88 2.49
CA ALA A 59 0.86 6.85 2.93
C ALA A 59 1.44 6.44 4.28
N GLY A 60 2.72 6.76 4.49
CA GLY A 60 3.37 6.45 5.74
C GLY A 60 4.79 6.97 5.86
N ARG A 61 5.57 6.30 6.72
CA ARG A 61 7.01 6.52 6.82
C ARG A 61 7.77 5.35 6.21
N VAL A 62 8.86 5.68 5.53
CA VAL A 62 9.79 4.70 4.98
C VAL A 62 11.14 4.94 5.59
N ALA A 63 11.71 3.93 6.24
CA ALA A 63 12.95 4.09 6.98
C ALA A 63 14.15 4.07 6.01
N SER A 64 14.83 5.23 5.88
CA SER A 64 16.06 5.37 5.10
C SER A 64 17.30 4.99 5.89
N THR A 65 17.27 5.13 7.22
CA THR A 65 18.32 4.65 8.14
C THR A 65 17.72 4.13 9.45
N TRP A 66 18.54 3.75 10.43
CA TRP A 66 18.03 3.29 11.74
C TRP A 66 17.31 4.39 12.54
N ILE A 67 17.68 5.65 12.30
CA ILE A 67 17.17 6.81 13.06
C ILE A 67 16.38 7.78 12.18
N ASN A 68 16.36 7.57 10.86
CA ASN A 68 15.75 8.48 9.91
C ASN A 68 14.71 7.76 9.03
N ALA A 69 13.67 8.50 8.66
CA ALA A 69 12.60 8.03 7.80
C ALA A 69 12.09 9.19 6.94
N ASP A 70 11.53 8.85 5.80
CA ASP A 70 11.02 9.79 4.81
C ASP A 70 9.52 9.58 4.63
N PHE A 71 8.85 10.57 4.02
CA PHE A 71 7.49 10.34 3.55
C PHE A 71 7.53 9.26 2.49
N GLY A 72 6.69 8.24 2.64
CA GLY A 72 6.54 7.19 1.64
C GLY A 72 5.10 7.01 1.23
N LEU A 73 4.89 6.91 -0.08
CA LEU A 73 3.64 6.47 -0.67
C LEU A 73 3.91 5.24 -1.53
N VAL A 74 2.96 4.30 -1.52
CA VAL A 74 2.91 3.19 -2.46
C VAL A 74 1.50 3.06 -3.01
N ARG A 75 1.38 2.81 -4.31
CA ARG A 75 0.10 2.53 -4.96
C ARG A 75 -0.02 1.06 -5.34
N TYR A 76 -1.16 0.47 -4.98
CA TYR A 76 -1.54 -0.88 -5.35
C TYR A 76 -2.74 -0.87 -6.29
N ASN A 77 -2.79 -1.84 -7.19
CA ASN A 77 -4.00 -2.21 -7.91
C ASN A 77 -5.00 -2.86 -6.96
N SER A 78 -6.24 -3.05 -7.41
CA SER A 78 -7.31 -3.64 -6.61
C SER A 78 -7.03 -5.08 -6.16
N ASP A 79 -6.12 -5.79 -6.83
CA ASP A 79 -5.66 -7.14 -6.48
C ASP A 79 -4.45 -7.15 -5.54
N GLY A 80 -3.99 -5.98 -5.08
CA GLY A 80 -2.82 -5.85 -4.21
C GLY A 80 -1.46 -5.88 -4.93
N SER A 81 -1.42 -6.08 -6.26
CA SER A 81 -0.19 -5.91 -7.02
C SER A 81 0.25 -4.44 -7.02
N ILE A 82 1.56 -4.17 -7.05
CA ILE A 82 2.08 -2.80 -7.12
C ILE A 82 1.74 -2.20 -8.49
N ASP A 83 1.16 -1.00 -8.49
CA ASP A 83 0.97 -0.23 -9.71
C ASP A 83 2.27 0.49 -10.08
N THR A 84 3.08 -0.14 -10.93
CA THR A 84 4.39 0.36 -11.35
C THR A 84 4.35 1.67 -12.14
N THR A 85 3.15 2.15 -12.53
CA THR A 85 2.97 3.46 -13.19
C THR A 85 2.90 4.63 -12.22
N PHE A 86 2.86 4.37 -10.90
CA PHE A 86 2.88 5.42 -9.88
C PHE A 86 4.30 5.79 -9.46
N GLY A 87 4.67 7.06 -9.60
CA GLY A 87 5.99 7.53 -9.17
C GLY A 87 7.14 6.72 -9.79
N TRP A 88 8.05 6.26 -8.94
CA TRP A 88 9.15 5.38 -9.32
C TRP A 88 8.84 3.94 -8.90
N GLY A 89 8.50 3.10 -9.87
CA GLY A 89 8.25 1.66 -9.65
C GLY A 89 7.05 1.36 -8.73
N GLY A 90 6.10 2.29 -8.63
CA GLY A 90 4.92 2.18 -7.75
C GLY A 90 5.05 2.91 -6.42
N THR A 91 6.14 3.65 -6.21
CA THR A 91 6.42 4.35 -4.96
C THR A 91 6.75 5.83 -5.18
N VAL A 92 6.49 6.65 -4.18
CA VAL A 92 7.00 8.01 -4.07
C VAL A 92 7.65 8.14 -2.71
N ILE A 93 8.88 8.61 -2.68
CA ILE A 93 9.59 8.95 -1.45
C ILE A 93 9.89 10.44 -1.48
N THR A 94 9.59 11.13 -0.39
CA THR A 94 9.89 12.55 -0.24
C THR A 94 10.70 12.76 1.03
N ASP A 95 11.97 13.08 0.81
CA ASP A 95 12.88 13.59 1.84
C ASP A 95 12.66 15.11 1.97
N PHE A 96 12.66 15.60 3.20
CA PHE A 96 12.52 17.02 3.53
C PHE A 96 13.81 17.62 4.15
N ASP A 97 14.95 16.99 3.88
CA ASP A 97 16.33 17.43 4.17
C ASP A 97 16.67 17.64 5.66
N SER A 98 15.73 17.44 6.58
CA SER A 98 15.89 17.70 8.01
C SER A 98 15.21 16.64 8.87
N GLY A 99 16.00 15.71 9.39
CA GLY A 99 15.54 14.68 10.34
C GLY A 99 14.40 13.78 9.84
N GLY A 100 13.88 12.95 10.74
CA GLY A 100 12.80 12.01 10.44
C GLY A 100 11.51 12.70 10.01
N SER A 101 11.06 12.37 8.81
CA SER A 101 9.77 12.76 8.26
C SER A 101 8.78 11.59 8.32
N THR A 102 7.50 11.89 8.59
CA THR A 102 6.45 10.88 8.62
C THR A 102 5.14 11.44 8.07
N ALA A 103 4.59 10.78 7.04
CA ALA A 103 3.24 11.04 6.56
C ALA A 103 2.24 10.32 7.47
N TYR A 104 1.31 11.05 8.07
CA TYR A 104 0.29 10.49 8.97
C TYR A 104 -1.08 10.35 8.33
N SER A 105 -1.39 11.18 7.33
CA SER A 105 -2.70 11.17 6.69
C SER A 105 -2.60 11.47 5.20
N ILE A 106 -3.51 10.85 4.45
CA ILE A 106 -3.69 11.07 3.02
C ILE A 106 -5.17 11.33 2.72
N ALA A 107 -5.43 12.32 1.87
CA ALA A 107 -6.77 12.63 1.39
C ALA A 107 -6.82 12.65 -0.14
N LEU A 108 -7.88 12.07 -0.70
CA LEU A 108 -8.18 12.13 -2.12
C LEU A 108 -9.08 13.33 -2.42
N GLN A 109 -8.64 14.21 -3.31
CA GLN A 109 -9.45 15.33 -3.81
C GLN A 109 -10.38 14.89 -4.97
N PRO A 110 -11.48 15.63 -5.25
CA PRO A 110 -12.46 15.31 -6.31
C PRO A 110 -11.94 15.19 -7.77
N ILE A 111 -10.65 15.42 -8.00
CA ILE A 111 -10.01 15.36 -9.32
C ILE A 111 -8.81 14.39 -9.34
N GLY A 112 -8.79 13.41 -8.42
CA GLY A 112 -7.76 12.38 -8.36
C GLY A 112 -6.43 12.80 -7.73
N LYS A 113 -6.31 14.08 -7.31
CA LYS A 113 -5.13 14.57 -6.58
C LYS A 113 -5.10 14.05 -5.16
N LEU A 114 -3.90 13.79 -4.67
CA LEU A 114 -3.64 13.36 -3.30
C LEU A 114 -3.07 14.53 -2.49
N VAL A 115 -3.57 14.73 -1.28
CA VAL A 115 -2.95 15.60 -0.27
C VAL A 115 -2.40 14.71 0.82
N VAL A 116 -1.14 14.90 1.17
CA VAL A 116 -0.47 14.14 2.23
C VAL A 116 -0.03 15.12 3.31
N ALA A 117 -0.36 14.79 4.56
CA ALA A 117 -0.04 15.61 5.72
C ALA A 117 0.74 14.78 6.75
N GLY A 118 1.66 15.45 7.44
CA GLY A 118 2.56 14.83 8.39
C GLY A 118 3.55 15.83 8.98
N ASN A 119 4.61 15.34 9.59
CA ASN A 119 5.71 16.17 10.07
C ASN A 119 6.97 15.91 9.25
N ALA A 120 7.66 16.97 8.85
CA ALA A 120 9.09 16.89 8.55
C ALA A 120 9.87 17.23 9.83
N GLY A 121 11.11 16.77 9.97
CA GLY A 121 11.94 17.16 11.11
C GLY A 121 12.24 18.67 11.11
N GLN A 122 12.90 19.14 12.16
CA GLN A 122 13.01 20.59 12.43
C GLN A 122 13.65 21.35 11.27
N PHE A 123 12.97 22.41 10.80
CA PHE A 123 13.63 23.50 10.08
C PHE A 123 14.72 24.06 11.00
N ALA A 124 15.98 23.90 10.60
CA ALA A 124 17.08 24.64 11.21
C ALA A 124 17.07 26.09 10.73
#